data_AF-A0A379S4I2-F1
#
_entry.id   AF-A0A379S4I2-F1
#
_cell.length_a   1.000
_cell.length_b   1.000
_cell.length_c   1.000
_cell.angle_alpha   90.00
_cell.angle_beta   90.00
_cell.angle_gamma   90.00
#
_symmetry.space_group_name_H-M   'P 1'
#
loop_
_entity.id
_entity.type
_entity.pdbx_description
1 polymer ?
#
loop_
_entity_poly.entity_id
_entity_poly.type
_entity_poly.pdbx_seq_one_letter_code
_entity_poly.pdbx_strand_id
1 'polypeptide(L)'
;MQTRRIVFTFGVATATPPEKLRLIGDMVKKIITDVGETQFDRAHLLAFAQDRLTYEVVHIVNTADYNKYMDIQQEINIRIIEKLIENGIELALPSLVVRAPVQIEETTDYSNTANAKDADKRVIQ
;
A
#
# COMPACT_ATOMS: atom_id res chain seq x y z
N MET A 1 32.84 1.81 -22.67
CA MET A 1 31.38 1.62 -22.57
C MET A 1 30.91 2.37 -21.33
N GLN A 2 30.07 3.39 -21.47
CA GLN A 2 29.44 4.02 -20.30
C GLN A 2 28.08 3.37 -20.10
N THR A 3 27.96 2.62 -19.01
CA THR A 3 26.71 1.99 -18.57
C THR A 3 26.10 2.84 -17.47
N ARG A 4 24.77 2.87 -17.37
CA ARG A 4 24.07 3.58 -16.31
C ARG A 4 23.32 2.60 -15.42
N ARG A 5 23.70 2.54 -14.14
CA ARG A 5 22.95 1.79 -13.12
C ARG A 5 21.73 2.60 -12.71
N ILE A 6 20.54 2.04 -12.92
CA ILE A 6 19.28 2.65 -12.54
C ILE A 6 18.76 1.96 -11.28
N VAL A 7 18.32 2.76 -10.33
CA VAL A 7 17.62 2.31 -9.12
C VAL A 7 16.36 3.13 -9.03
N PHE A 8 15.21 2.47 -8.95
CA PHE A 8 13.95 3.14 -8.72
C PHE A 8 13.03 2.28 -7.87
N THR A 9 11.99 2.90 -7.35
CA THR A 9 10.99 2.24 -6.51
C THR A 9 9.59 2.54 -6.99
N PHE A 10 8.68 1.58 -6.83
CA PHE A 10 7.24 1.79 -6.96
C PHE A 10 6.52 1.08 -5.82
N GLY A 11 5.27 1.46 -5.57
CA GLY A 11 4.48 0.90 -4.47
C GLY A 11 3.20 0.24 -4.97
N VAL A 12 2.88 -0.93 -4.40
CA VAL A 12 1.58 -1.59 -4.60
C VAL A 12 0.75 -1.52 -3.32
N ALA A 13 -0.57 -1.65 -3.45
CA ALA A 13 -1.51 -1.57 -2.34
C ALA A 13 -1.16 -2.59 -1.24
N THR A 14 -1.31 -2.19 0.03
CA THR A 14 -1.06 -3.06 1.19
C THR A 14 -2.00 -4.26 1.27
N ALA A 15 -3.17 -4.16 0.63
CA ALA A 15 -4.14 -5.25 0.49
C ALA A 15 -3.76 -6.29 -0.58
N THR A 16 -2.68 -6.10 -1.34
CA THR A 16 -2.26 -7.03 -2.40
C THR A 16 -1.94 -8.41 -1.79
N PRO A 17 -2.61 -9.49 -2.23
CA PRO A 17 -2.38 -10.81 -1.69
C PRO A 17 -0.95 -11.34 -1.92
N PRO A 18 -0.38 -12.14 -1.00
CA PRO A 18 1.00 -12.63 -1.10
C PRO A 18 1.34 -13.38 -2.39
N GLU A 19 0.39 -14.15 -2.93
CA GLU A 19 0.55 -14.88 -4.18
C GLU A 19 0.81 -13.94 -5.37
N LYS A 20 0.15 -12.77 -5.40
CA LYS A 20 0.39 -11.75 -6.43
C LYS A 20 1.72 -11.04 -6.23
N LEU A 21 2.10 -10.75 -4.98
CA LEU A 21 3.39 -10.14 -4.66
C LEU A 21 4.57 -10.98 -5.18
N ARG A 22 4.45 -12.31 -5.14
CA ARG A 22 5.49 -13.22 -5.67
C ARG A 22 5.67 -13.12 -7.18
N LEU A 23 4.65 -12.70 -7.93
CA LEU A 23 4.70 -12.59 -9.39
C LEU A 23 5.44 -11.34 -9.86
N ILE A 24 5.43 -10.26 -9.05
CA ILE A 24 5.90 -8.93 -9.47
C ILE A 24 7.39 -8.95 -9.84
N GLY A 25 8.23 -9.65 -9.07
CA GLY A 25 9.69 -9.69 -9.34
C GLY A 25 10.01 -10.30 -10.71
N ASP A 26 9.46 -11.47 -11.01
CA ASP A 26 9.68 -12.17 -12.29
C ASP A 26 9.03 -11.43 -13.46
N MET A 27 7.88 -10.80 -13.24
CA MET A 27 7.22 -9.93 -14.21
C MET A 27 8.11 -8.74 -14.59
N VAL A 28 8.65 -8.01 -13.60
CA VAL A 28 9.56 -6.88 -13.83
C VAL A 28 10.84 -7.33 -14.53
N LYS A 29 11.41 -8.47 -14.13
CA LYS A 29 12.57 -9.08 -14.80
C LYS A 29 12.30 -9.31 -16.29
N LYS A 30 11.16 -9.90 -16.61
CA LYS A 30 10.75 -10.15 -17.99
C LYS A 30 10.62 -8.84 -18.78
N ILE A 31 9.93 -7.85 -18.24
CA ILE A 31 9.77 -6.53 -18.87
C ILE A 31 11.14 -5.92 -19.20
N ILE A 32 12.05 -5.86 -18.23
CA ILE A 32 13.37 -5.25 -18.41
C ILE A 32 14.15 -6.00 -19.49
N THR A 33 14.16 -7.33 -19.43
CA THR A 33 14.86 -8.16 -20.43
C THR A 33 14.27 -7.97 -21.84
N ASP A 34 12.95 -7.86 -21.96
CA ASP A 34 12.23 -7.74 -23.23
C ASP A 34 12.37 -6.34 -23.87
N VAL A 35 12.53 -5.28 -23.07
CA VAL A 35 12.78 -3.92 -23.60
C VAL A 35 14.14 -3.82 -24.30
N GLY A 36 15.10 -4.68 -23.93
CA GLY A 36 16.41 -4.73 -24.57
C GLY A 36 17.32 -3.56 -24.17
N GLU A 37 18.59 -3.65 -24.56
CA GLU A 37 19.64 -2.69 -24.15
C GLU A 37 19.79 -2.47 -22.64
N THR A 38 19.22 -3.37 -21.85
CA THR A 38 19.30 -3.39 -20.41
C THR A 38 19.85 -4.71 -19.90
N GLN A 39 20.31 -4.70 -18.66
CA GLN A 39 20.68 -5.88 -17.89
C GLN A 39 19.95 -5.81 -16.56
N PHE A 40 19.07 -6.79 -16.32
CA PHE A 40 18.37 -6.94 -15.06
C PHE A 40 19.35 -7.29 -13.92
N ASP A 41 19.21 -6.61 -12.78
CA ASP A 41 19.93 -6.95 -11.53
C ASP A 41 18.93 -7.53 -10.51
N ARG A 42 17.92 -6.76 -10.10
CA ARG A 42 16.93 -7.19 -9.10
C ARG A 42 15.61 -6.46 -9.18
N ALA A 43 14.57 -7.11 -8.64
CA ALA A 43 13.26 -6.52 -8.36
C ALA A 43 12.65 -7.21 -7.13
N HIS A 44 12.66 -6.54 -5.98
CA HIS A 44 12.23 -7.12 -4.71
C HIS A 44 11.26 -6.23 -3.96
N LEU A 45 10.32 -6.84 -3.24
CA LEU A 45 9.59 -6.18 -2.15
C LEU A 45 10.63 -5.80 -1.08
N LEU A 46 10.99 -4.53 -1.04
CA LEU A 46 12.06 -3.99 -0.21
C LEU A 46 11.57 -3.71 1.21
N ALA A 47 10.40 -3.08 1.33
CA ALA A 47 9.94 -2.54 2.60
C ALA A 47 8.42 -2.35 2.65
N PHE A 48 7.90 -2.32 3.88
CA PHE A 48 6.59 -1.76 4.18
C PHE A 48 6.77 -0.26 4.45
N ALA A 49 6.16 0.60 3.64
CA ALA A 49 6.08 2.03 3.91
C ALA A 49 4.69 2.38 4.46
N GLN A 50 4.49 3.65 4.84
CA GLN A 50 3.29 4.09 5.57
C GLN A 50 1.96 3.69 4.92
N ASP A 51 1.91 3.70 3.58
CA ASP A 51 0.70 3.54 2.78
C ASP A 51 0.87 2.52 1.62
N ARG A 52 1.99 1.78 1.57
CA ARG A 52 2.33 0.92 0.41
C ARG A 52 3.31 -0.21 0.75
N LEU A 53 3.28 -1.24 -0.08
CA LEU A 53 4.35 -2.23 -0.19
C LEU A 53 5.34 -1.77 -1.27
N THR A 54 6.56 -1.41 -0.85
CA THR A 54 7.55 -0.80 -1.72
C THR A 54 8.40 -1.86 -2.40
N TYR A 55 8.44 -1.83 -3.72
CA TYR A 55 9.39 -2.58 -4.53
C TYR A 55 10.58 -1.71 -4.90
N GLU A 56 11.80 -2.27 -4.82
CA GLU A 56 13.00 -1.69 -5.42
C GLU A 56 13.38 -2.50 -6.66
N VAL A 57 13.66 -1.78 -7.73
CA VAL A 57 14.10 -2.34 -9.00
C VAL A 57 15.46 -1.75 -9.35
N VAL A 58 16.37 -2.61 -9.76
CA VAL A 58 17.70 -2.23 -10.26
C VAL A 58 17.96 -2.93 -11.58
N HIS A 59 18.44 -2.14 -12.53
CA HIS A 59 18.94 -2.62 -13.81
C HIS A 59 20.05 -1.70 -14.32
N ILE A 60 20.75 -2.16 -15.35
CA ILE A 60 21.81 -1.40 -16.01
C ILE A 60 21.35 -1.12 -17.43
N VAL A 61 21.46 0.12 -17.89
CA VAL A 61 21.22 0.51 -19.28
C VAL A 61 22.56 0.65 -20.00
N ASN A 62 22.68 0.01 -21.17
CA ASN A 62 23.89 -0.06 -21.98
C ASN A 62 24.02 1.13 -22.95
N THR A 63 23.69 2.34 -22.50
CA THR A 63 23.84 3.57 -23.31
C THR A 63 24.32 4.75 -22.46
N ALA A 64 25.10 5.63 -23.10
CA ALA A 64 25.49 6.94 -22.57
C ALA A 64 24.49 8.04 -22.94
N ASP A 65 23.65 7.81 -23.96
CA ASP A 65 22.65 8.75 -24.44
C ASP A 65 21.50 8.85 -23.42
N TYR A 66 21.28 10.07 -22.92
CA TYR A 66 20.25 10.33 -21.92
C TYR A 66 18.83 10.16 -22.45
N ASN A 67 18.55 10.60 -23.67
CA ASN A 67 17.20 10.48 -24.26
C ASN A 67 16.85 9.01 -24.45
N LYS A 68 17.80 8.23 -24.98
CA LYS A 68 17.62 6.79 -25.14
C LYS A 68 17.37 6.07 -23.81
N TYR A 69 18.12 6.43 -22.77
CA TYR A 69 17.87 5.93 -21.42
C TYR A 69 16.45 6.29 -20.95
N MET A 70 16.01 7.52 -21.15
CA MET A 70 14.69 7.98 -20.71
C MET A 70 13.56 7.26 -21.45
N ASP A 71 13.71 7.00 -22.75
CA ASP A 71 12.74 6.24 -23.54
C ASP A 71 12.61 4.79 -23.02
N ILE A 72 13.75 4.14 -22.74
CA ILE A 72 13.80 2.80 -22.14
C ILE A 72 13.12 2.78 -20.76
N GLN A 73 13.42 3.76 -19.91
CA GLN A 73 12.85 3.82 -18.57
C GLN A 73 11.34 4.11 -18.59
N GLN A 74 10.89 4.95 -19.53
CA GLN A 74 9.46 5.21 -19.73
C GLN A 74 8.73 3.93 -20.14
N GLU A 75 9.26 3.20 -21.12
CA GLU A 75 8.67 1.93 -21.58
C GLU A 75 8.60 0.89 -20.45
N ILE A 76 9.66 0.74 -19.66
CA ILE A 76 9.66 -0.13 -18.48
C ILE A 76 8.55 0.26 -17.50
N ASN A 77 8.41 1.55 -17.18
CA ASN A 77 7.40 2.02 -16.23
C ASN A 77 5.97 1.76 -16.74
N ILE A 78 5.70 2.02 -18.02
CA ILE A 78 4.39 1.79 -18.63
C ILE A 78 4.04 0.31 -18.61
N ARG A 79 4.96 -0.57 -19.04
CA ARG A 79 4.73 -2.03 -19.03
C ARG A 79 4.53 -2.60 -17.64
N ILE A 80 5.19 -2.03 -16.62
CA ILE A 80 4.94 -2.39 -15.22
C ILE A 80 3.48 -2.06 -14.88
N ILE A 81 3.00 -0.85 -15.19
CA ILE A 81 1.61 -0.45 -14.95
C ILE A 81 0.63 -1.41 -15.66
N GLU A 82 0.84 -1.69 -16.94
CA GLU A 82 0.02 -2.61 -17.72
C GLU A 82 -0.05 -3.99 -17.08
N LYS A 83 1.10 -4.57 -16.71
CA LYS A 83 1.15 -5.92 -16.13
C LYS A 83 0.57 -5.98 -14.72
N LEU A 84 0.70 -4.92 -13.93
CA LEU A 84 0.02 -4.83 -12.63
C LEU A 84 -1.51 -4.85 -12.83
N ILE A 85 -2.03 -4.04 -13.77
CA ILE A 85 -3.46 -4.00 -14.11
C ILE A 85 -3.96 -5.37 -14.59
N GLU A 86 -3.25 -6.01 -15.52
CA GLU A 86 -3.60 -7.35 -16.04
C GLU A 86 -3.71 -8.40 -14.93
N ASN A 87 -2.91 -8.29 -13.87
CA ASN A 87 -2.91 -9.21 -12.74
C ASN A 87 -3.83 -8.76 -11.60
N GLY A 88 -4.59 -7.68 -11.78
CA GLY A 88 -5.44 -7.08 -10.76
C GLY A 88 -4.65 -6.67 -9.51
N ILE A 89 -3.47 -6.09 -9.70
CA ILE A 89 -2.62 -5.52 -8.65
C ILE A 89 -2.73 -4.00 -8.76
N GLU A 90 -3.16 -3.36 -7.68
CA GLU A 90 -3.31 -1.91 -7.64
C GLU A 90 -2.00 -1.24 -7.24
N LEU A 91 -1.65 -0.16 -7.94
CA LEU A 91 -0.63 0.76 -7.45
C LEU A 91 -1.13 1.42 -6.16
N ALA A 92 -0.21 1.63 -5.23
CA ALA A 92 -0.55 2.29 -3.99
C ALA A 92 -0.90 3.76 -4.22
N LEU A 93 -2.02 4.18 -3.65
CA LEU A 93 -2.41 5.58 -3.57
C LEU A 93 -1.98 6.15 -2.21
N PRO A 94 -1.48 7.40 -2.17
CA PRO A 94 -1.26 8.08 -0.90
C PRO A 94 -2.55 8.13 -0.08
N SER A 95 -2.50 7.58 1.14
CA SER A 95 -3.66 7.54 2.02
C SER A 95 -3.29 7.87 3.46
N LEU A 96 -4.21 8.55 4.15
CA LEU A 96 -4.11 8.87 5.57
C LEU A 96 -5.40 8.42 6.25
N VAL A 97 -5.29 7.55 7.24
CA VAL A 97 -6.42 7.15 8.07
C VAL A 97 -6.51 8.10 9.27
N VAL A 98 -7.58 8.89 9.31
CA VAL A 98 -7.90 9.74 10.46
C VAL A 98 -8.92 9.01 11.33
N ARG A 99 -8.56 8.69 12.58
CA ARG A 99 -9.51 8.15 13.56
C ARG A 99 -10.12 9.31 14.34
N ALA A 100 -11.41 9.56 14.13
CA ALA A 100 -12.17 10.51 14.95
C ALA A 100 -12.39 9.93 16.35
N PRO A 101 -12.44 10.76 17.41
CA PRO A 101 -12.76 10.30 18.76
C PRO A 101 -14.17 9.68 18.78
N VAL A 102 -14.32 8.57 19.51
CA VAL A 102 -15.62 7.93 19.74
C VAL A 102 -16.47 8.86 20.59
N GLN A 103 -17.62 9.29 20.07
CA GLN A 103 -18.64 9.94 20.88
C GLN A 103 -19.33 8.85 21.73
N ILE A 104 -19.08 8.86 23.03
CA ILE A 104 -19.84 8.05 23.98
C ILE A 104 -21.11 8.84 24.28
N GLU A 105 -22.27 8.38 23.78
CA GLU A 105 -23.55 8.88 24.27
C GLU A 105 -23.73 8.38 25.70
N GLU A 106 -23.66 9.29 26.68
CA GLU A 106 -24.05 8.98 28.06
C GLU A 106 -25.54 8.64 28.09
N THR A 107 -25.87 7.35 28.15
CA THR A 107 -27.22 6.92 28.53
C THR A 107 -27.45 7.34 29.97
N THR A 108 -28.14 8.46 30.16
CA THR A 108 -28.59 8.91 31.48
C THR A 108 -29.73 7.98 31.92
N ASP A 109 -29.39 6.94 32.68
CA ASP A 109 -30.36 6.01 33.24
C ASP A 109 -31.03 6.65 34.47
N TYR A 110 -32.21 7.28 34.27
CA TYR A 110 -33.02 7.91 35.31
C TYR A 110 -33.87 6.88 36.11
N SER A 111 -33.35 5.68 36.38
CA SER A 111 -34.14 4.61 37.02
C SER A 111 -33.75 4.28 38.47
N ASN A 112 -33.11 5.20 39.21
CA ASN A 112 -32.92 4.98 40.65
C ASN A 112 -32.83 6.25 41.50
N THR A 113 -33.98 6.86 41.82
CA THR A 113 -34.13 7.62 43.06
C THR A 113 -35.47 7.32 43.71
N ALA A 114 -35.43 6.45 44.72
CA ALA A 114 -36.14 6.58 45.98
C ALA A 114 -37.61 7.05 45.92
N ASN A 115 -38.53 6.09 46.00
CA ASN A 115 -39.74 6.29 46.79
C ASN A 115 -39.71 5.38 48.03
N ALA A 116 -38.72 5.62 48.86
CA ALA A 116 -38.65 5.15 50.25
C ALA A 116 -39.25 6.23 51.16
N LYS A 117 -40.55 6.50 51.03
CA LYS A 117 -41.35 7.28 51.99
C LYS A 117 -42.83 6.88 51.86
N ASP A 118 -43.22 5.76 52.45
CA ASP A 118 -44.59 5.58 52.99
C ASP A 118 -44.78 4.35 53.90
N ALA A 119 -43.69 3.69 54.32
CA ALA A 119 -43.76 2.55 55.23
C ALA A 119 -43.17 2.89 56.60
N ASP A 120 -43.76 3.83 57.35
CA ASP A 120 -43.88 3.73 58.82
C ASP A 120 -44.77 4.84 59.40
N LYS A 121 -46.01 4.51 59.78
CA LYS A 121 -46.61 4.88 61.07
C LYS A 121 -47.96 4.19 61.29
N ARG A 122 -47.91 3.19 62.18
CA ARG A 122 -49.00 2.43 62.82
C ARG A 122 -50.10 3.32 63.41
N VAL A 123 -51.37 2.89 63.30
CA VAL A 123 -52.43 2.90 64.35
C VAL A 123 -53.42 1.78 63.96
N ILE A 124 -53.23 0.53 64.38
CA ILE A 124 -53.88 -0.13 65.53
C ILE A 124 -55.27 0.41 65.88
N GLN A 125 -56.28 -0.42 65.60
CA GLN A 125 -57.68 -0.42 66.10
C GLN A 125 -58.66 0.60 65.52
#